data_AF-A0AAU2GL66-F1
#
_entry.id   AF-A0AAU2GL66-F1
#
_cell.length_a   1.000
_cell.length_b   1.000
_cell.length_c   1.000
_cell.angle_alpha   90.00
_cell.angle_beta   90.00
_cell.angle_gamma   90.00
#
_symmetry.space_group_name_H-M   'P 1'
#
loop_
_entity.id
_entity.type
_entity.pdbx_description
1 polymer ?
#
loop_
_entity_poly.entity_id
_entity_poly.type
_entity_poly.pdbx_seq_one_letter_code
_entity_poly.pdbx_strand_id
1 'polypeptide(L)'
;MTFRTTPAGAVLLAAGLLALTACGTTVSGSGAAADPSPVPSPGRTPDYAAEAAAAVARHDKLFPEVAELCEGRASAAPAGSAAPGELPTDPEARKYAENHAYKNEAALTPATKCRGDAHAARIKKALGGDDGKGAPKSKEELSGLLTGMGYKLEGGGVYASSTGNLSFVLSVPESGPCVTGHLTPPISVKAHGVYMEGGCNEPRGGH
;
A
#
# COMPACT_ATOMS: atom_id res chain seq x y z
N MET A 1 -25.32 32.98 31.35
CA MET A 1 -26.47 32.26 31.94
C MET A 1 -27.75 32.85 31.38
N THR A 2 -28.44 32.12 30.50
CA THR A 2 -29.84 32.37 30.11
C THR A 2 -30.37 31.08 29.48
N PHE A 3 -31.34 30.47 30.15
CA PHE A 3 -32.06 29.25 29.73
C PHE A 3 -33.26 29.61 28.86
N ARG A 4 -33.67 28.70 27.95
CA ARG A 4 -35.07 28.34 27.59
C ARG A 4 -35.06 27.27 26.49
N THR A 5 -35.35 26.00 26.85
CA THR A 5 -36.64 25.27 26.80
C THR A 5 -36.88 24.50 25.49
N THR A 6 -36.93 23.18 25.66
CA THR A 6 -37.40 22.12 24.77
C THR A 6 -38.86 22.27 24.34
N PRO A 7 -39.25 21.57 23.26
CA PRO A 7 -40.37 20.64 23.42
C PRO A 7 -40.05 19.22 22.94
N ALA A 8 -40.58 18.26 23.69
CA ALA A 8 -40.68 16.86 23.35
C ALA A 8 -41.69 16.62 22.22
N GLY A 9 -41.48 15.55 21.44
CA GLY A 9 -42.44 15.00 20.48
C GLY A 9 -42.08 13.54 20.18
N ALA A 10 -43.06 12.66 20.33
CA ALA A 10 -42.90 11.23 20.59
C ALA A 10 -42.87 10.31 19.34
N VAL A 11 -42.20 9.17 19.55
CA VAL A 11 -42.35 7.78 19.03
C VAL A 11 -43.41 7.51 17.95
N LEU A 12 -43.03 6.73 16.92
CA LEU A 12 -43.86 5.64 16.36
C LEU A 12 -42.98 4.49 15.81
N LEU A 13 -43.19 3.31 16.38
CA LEU A 13 -42.73 2.00 15.91
C LEU A 13 -43.54 1.57 14.69
N ALA A 14 -42.90 0.93 13.71
CA ALA A 14 -43.58 0.05 12.76
C ALA A 14 -42.66 -1.10 12.35
N ALA A 15 -42.95 -2.27 12.91
CA ALA A 15 -42.46 -3.57 12.44
C ALA A 15 -43.18 -3.95 11.14
N GLY A 16 -42.44 -4.45 10.16
CA GLY A 16 -42.99 -5.00 8.92
C GLY A 16 -42.42 -6.38 8.65
N LEU A 17 -43.11 -7.41 9.16
CA LEU A 17 -42.99 -8.79 8.67
C LEU A 17 -43.48 -8.85 7.22
N LEU A 18 -42.69 -9.42 6.31
CA LEU A 18 -43.18 -9.90 5.03
C LEU A 18 -42.91 -11.39 4.90
N ALA A 19 -43.99 -12.08 4.57
CA ALA A 19 -44.22 -13.49 4.75
C ALA A 19 -43.51 -14.37 3.71
N LEU A 20 -43.09 -15.55 4.19
CA LEU A 20 -42.85 -16.75 3.39
C LEU A 20 -44.14 -17.15 2.65
N THR A 21 -44.09 -17.23 1.33
CA THR A 21 -45.01 -18.08 0.56
C THR A 21 -44.17 -19.11 -0.20
N ALA A 22 -44.49 -20.37 0.08
CA ALA A 22 -43.88 -21.54 -0.49
C ALA A 22 -44.69 -22.05 -1.70
N CYS A 23 -44.02 -22.91 -2.47
CA CYS A 23 -44.56 -23.96 -3.35
C CYS A 23 -45.12 -23.57 -4.72
N GLY A 24 -44.42 -24.06 -5.74
CA GLY A 24 -44.91 -24.19 -7.11
C GLY A 24 -44.00 -25.13 -7.91
N THR A 25 -43.89 -26.40 -7.50
CA THR A 25 -43.31 -27.47 -8.32
C THR A 25 -44.30 -27.83 -9.42
N THR A 26 -43.98 -27.48 -10.67
CA THR A 26 -44.66 -28.02 -11.85
C THR A 26 -43.81 -29.13 -12.44
N VAL A 27 -44.30 -30.37 -12.33
CA VAL A 27 -43.84 -31.49 -13.16
C VAL A 27 -44.91 -31.72 -14.21
N SER A 28 -44.58 -31.45 -15.46
CA SER A 28 -45.28 -31.97 -16.64
C SER A 28 -44.23 -32.50 -17.60
N GLY A 29 -44.24 -33.82 -17.80
CA GLY A 29 -43.37 -34.49 -18.73
C GLY A 29 -43.94 -34.44 -20.15
N SER A 30 -43.08 -34.09 -21.11
CA SER A 30 -43.01 -34.71 -22.44
C SER A 30 -41.73 -34.23 -23.12
N GLY A 31 -40.99 -35.19 -23.68
CA GLY A 31 -39.58 -35.09 -24.00
C GLY A 31 -39.17 -33.98 -24.97
N ALA A 32 -38.06 -33.35 -24.63
CA ALA A 32 -37.04 -32.85 -25.54
C ALA A 32 -35.70 -32.93 -24.80
N ALA A 33 -34.62 -33.13 -25.55
CA ALA A 33 -33.28 -33.51 -25.09
C ALA A 33 -32.80 -32.83 -23.80
N ALA A 34 -32.14 -33.60 -22.93
CA ALA A 34 -31.43 -33.08 -21.78
C ALA A 34 -30.33 -32.12 -22.25
N ASP A 35 -30.56 -30.82 -22.07
CA ASP A 35 -29.49 -29.82 -22.12
C ASP A 35 -28.45 -30.19 -21.03
N PRO A 36 -27.15 -30.26 -21.36
CA PRO A 36 -26.14 -30.45 -20.34
C PRO A 36 -26.21 -29.26 -19.38
N SER A 37 -26.34 -29.56 -18.08
CA SER A 37 -26.23 -28.56 -17.02
C SER A 37 -25.00 -27.67 -17.28
N PRO A 38 -25.09 -26.34 -17.11
CA PRO A 38 -23.92 -25.49 -17.24
C PRO A 38 -22.89 -25.98 -16.23
N VAL A 39 -21.80 -26.53 -16.76
CA VAL A 39 -20.60 -26.83 -15.99
C VAL A 39 -20.24 -25.53 -15.26
N PRO A 40 -20.00 -25.53 -13.94
CA PRO A 40 -19.49 -24.33 -13.28
C PRO A 40 -18.25 -23.89 -14.05
N SER A 41 -18.30 -22.68 -14.60
CA SER A 41 -17.18 -22.13 -15.36
C SER A 41 -15.93 -22.27 -14.49
N PRO A 42 -14.80 -22.74 -15.06
CA PRO A 42 -13.56 -22.80 -14.29
C PRO A 42 -13.32 -21.41 -13.74
N GLY A 43 -13.27 -21.32 -12.40
CA GLY A 43 -13.00 -20.07 -11.70
C GLY A 43 -11.77 -19.44 -12.34
N ARG A 44 -11.92 -18.20 -12.81
CA ARG A 44 -10.86 -17.45 -13.49
C ARG A 44 -9.65 -17.43 -12.55
N THR A 45 -8.61 -18.20 -12.86
CA THR A 45 -7.36 -18.13 -12.11
C THR A 45 -6.81 -16.71 -12.30
N PRO A 46 -6.49 -15.96 -11.24
CA PRO A 46 -5.93 -14.63 -11.37
C PRO A 46 -4.65 -14.67 -12.19
N ASP A 47 -4.58 -13.85 -13.23
CA ASP A 47 -3.33 -13.63 -13.97
C ASP A 47 -2.57 -12.50 -13.28
N TYR A 48 -1.81 -12.87 -12.25
CA TYR A 48 -1.02 -11.93 -11.46
C TYR A 48 -0.02 -11.13 -12.29
N ALA A 49 0.48 -11.68 -13.40
CA ALA A 49 1.41 -10.98 -14.27
C ALA A 49 0.70 -9.88 -15.07
N ALA A 50 -0.48 -10.18 -15.63
CA ALA A 50 -1.30 -9.18 -16.30
C ALA A 50 -1.78 -8.09 -15.34
N GLU A 51 -2.17 -8.46 -14.12
CA GLU A 51 -2.57 -7.51 -13.08
C GLU A 51 -1.42 -6.58 -12.67
N ALA A 52 -0.21 -7.12 -12.47
CA ALA A 52 0.98 -6.33 -12.17
C ALA A 52 1.36 -5.38 -13.32
N ALA A 53 1.32 -5.85 -14.57
CA ALA A 53 1.57 -5.00 -15.74
C ALA A 53 0.53 -3.87 -15.86
N ALA A 54 -0.75 -4.16 -15.60
CA ALA A 54 -1.81 -3.16 -15.59
C ALA A 54 -1.62 -2.14 -14.45
N ALA A 55 -1.14 -2.57 -13.28
CA ALA A 55 -0.79 -1.67 -12.16
C ALA A 55 0.34 -0.72 -12.55
N VAL A 56 1.41 -1.24 -13.15
CA VAL A 56 2.50 -0.41 -13.69
C VAL A 56 2.00 0.61 -14.73
N ALA A 57 1.14 0.19 -15.65
CA ALA A 57 0.57 1.12 -16.64
C ALA A 57 -0.30 2.21 -16.00
N ARG A 58 -0.99 1.92 -14.89
CA ARG A 58 -1.73 2.94 -14.12
C ARG A 58 -0.78 3.88 -13.40
N HIS A 59 0.28 3.37 -12.78
CA HIS A 59 1.34 4.17 -12.17
C HIS A 59 1.96 5.15 -13.17
N ASP A 60 2.36 4.66 -14.34
CA ASP A 60 3.07 5.46 -15.34
C ASP A 60 2.18 6.58 -15.91
N LYS A 61 0.85 6.41 -15.89
CA LYS A 61 -0.11 7.49 -16.19
C LYS A 61 -0.21 8.55 -15.09
N LEU A 62 -0.04 8.17 -13.83
CA LEU A 62 -0.08 9.09 -12.69
C LEU A 62 1.22 9.86 -12.53
N PHE A 63 2.35 9.25 -12.92
CA PHE A 63 3.70 9.80 -12.76
C PHE A 63 4.51 9.65 -14.05
N PRO A 64 4.13 10.36 -15.12
CA PRO A 64 4.80 10.25 -16.42
C PRO A 64 6.29 10.61 -16.36
N GLU A 65 6.67 11.57 -15.50
CA GLU A 65 8.07 11.97 -15.32
C GLU A 65 8.92 10.85 -14.70
N VAL A 66 8.32 10.00 -13.86
CA VAL A 66 9.00 8.84 -13.27
C VAL A 66 9.09 7.71 -14.29
N ALA A 67 8.03 7.52 -15.09
CA ALA A 67 8.01 6.52 -16.14
C ALA A 67 9.11 6.77 -17.19
N GLU A 68 9.24 8.03 -17.65
CA GLU A 68 10.28 8.45 -18.60
C GLU A 68 11.69 8.18 -18.05
N LEU A 69 11.94 8.51 -16.78
CA LEU A 69 13.24 8.31 -16.15
C LEU A 69 13.62 6.82 -16.03
N CYS A 70 12.62 5.94 -15.90
CA CYS A 70 12.81 4.51 -15.68
C CYS A 70 12.55 3.64 -16.91
N GLU A 71 12.38 4.23 -18.08
CA GLU A 71 12.18 3.50 -19.33
C GLU A 71 13.35 2.53 -19.60
N GLY A 72 13.04 1.33 -20.07
CA GLY A 72 14.05 0.30 -20.38
C GLY A 72 14.69 -0.40 -19.17
N ARG A 73 14.35 -0.02 -17.92
CA ARG A 73 14.87 -0.69 -16.69
C ARG A 73 14.16 -2.00 -16.35
N ALA A 74 13.14 -2.39 -17.12
CA ALA A 74 12.33 -3.59 -16.94
C ALA A 74 13.01 -4.91 -17.37
N SER A 75 14.09 -4.86 -18.15
CA SER A 75 14.67 -6.05 -18.80
C SER A 75 15.45 -7.00 -17.88
N ALA A 76 15.49 -6.75 -16.58
CA ALA A 76 16.00 -7.74 -15.63
C ALA A 76 14.83 -8.56 -15.12
N ALA A 77 14.78 -9.85 -15.48
CA ALA A 77 13.86 -10.80 -14.87
C ALA A 77 13.90 -10.67 -13.34
N PRO A 78 12.77 -10.83 -12.63
CA PRO A 78 12.83 -10.89 -11.17
C PRO A 78 13.80 -12.03 -10.83
N ALA A 79 14.91 -11.68 -10.17
CA ALA A 79 15.66 -12.70 -9.46
C ALA A 79 14.63 -13.33 -8.53
N GLY A 80 14.35 -14.63 -8.73
CA GLY A 80 13.42 -15.37 -7.87
C GLY A 80 13.73 -15.04 -6.42
N SER A 81 12.68 -14.88 -5.59
CA SER A 81 12.74 -14.43 -4.20
C SER A 81 14.13 -14.61 -3.65
N ALA A 82 14.87 -13.51 -3.51
CA ALA A 82 16.24 -13.55 -3.02
C ALA A 82 16.25 -14.51 -1.83
N ALA A 83 16.98 -15.62 -1.95
CA ALA A 83 17.14 -16.53 -0.84
C ALA A 83 17.51 -15.67 0.38
N PRO A 84 16.93 -15.94 1.56
CA PRO A 84 17.28 -15.18 2.76
C PRO A 84 18.80 -15.06 2.78
N GLY A 85 19.29 -13.82 2.84
CA GLY A 85 20.71 -13.53 2.69
C GLY A 85 21.51 -14.47 3.57
N GLU A 86 22.60 -15.01 3.03
CA GLU A 86 23.41 -15.98 3.74
C GLU A 86 23.75 -15.42 5.13
N LEU A 87 23.35 -16.16 6.18
CA LEU A 87 23.55 -15.68 7.55
C LEU A 87 25.05 -15.45 7.77
N PRO A 88 25.44 -14.39 8.49
CA PRO A 88 26.84 -14.18 8.85
C PRO A 88 27.45 -15.45 9.46
N THR A 89 28.69 -15.77 9.10
CA THR A 89 29.40 -16.93 9.67
C THR A 89 29.87 -16.68 11.10
N ASP A 90 30.01 -15.41 11.49
CA ASP A 90 30.29 -15.01 12.86
C ASP A 90 29.07 -15.33 13.75
N PRO A 91 29.24 -16.07 14.86
CA PRO A 91 28.13 -16.51 15.70
C PRO A 91 27.29 -15.37 16.28
N GLU A 92 27.91 -14.25 16.67
CA GLU A 92 27.20 -13.11 17.26
C GLU A 92 26.44 -12.32 16.19
N ALA A 93 27.05 -12.11 15.02
CA ALA A 93 26.39 -11.50 13.88
C ALA A 93 25.23 -12.36 13.34
N ARG A 94 25.37 -13.69 13.36
CA ARG A 94 24.29 -14.62 13.01
C ARG A 94 23.11 -14.50 13.96
N LYS A 95 23.37 -14.58 15.27
CA LYS A 95 22.34 -14.42 16.30
C LYS A 95 21.65 -13.06 16.17
N TYR A 96 22.43 -12.01 15.90
CA TYR A 96 21.87 -10.68 15.66
C TYR A 96 20.97 -10.66 14.42
N ALA A 97 21.40 -11.24 13.31
CA ALA A 97 20.62 -11.31 12.08
C ALA A 97 19.32 -12.11 12.25
N GLU A 98 19.37 -13.24 12.96
CA GLU A 98 18.18 -14.03 13.31
C GLU A 98 17.21 -13.21 14.17
N ASN A 99 17.72 -12.52 15.20
CA ASN A 99 16.90 -11.67 16.06
C ASN A 99 16.28 -10.48 15.32
N HIS A 100 16.87 -10.02 14.21
CA HIS A 100 16.39 -8.88 13.42
C HIS A 100 15.71 -9.29 12.11
N ALA A 101 15.47 -10.58 11.90
CA ALA A 101 14.83 -11.07 10.67
C ALA A 101 13.43 -10.48 10.44
N TYR A 102 12.75 -10.02 11.49
CA TYR A 102 11.47 -9.29 11.40
C TYR A 102 11.58 -7.99 10.57
N LYS A 103 12.79 -7.42 10.43
CA LYS A 103 13.07 -6.24 9.60
C LYS A 103 13.40 -6.57 8.14
N ASN A 104 13.29 -7.83 7.73
CA ASN A 104 13.56 -8.20 6.35
C ASN A 104 12.53 -7.59 5.41
N GLU A 105 13.03 -7.01 4.32
CA GLU A 105 12.25 -6.41 3.26
C GLU A 105 12.16 -7.33 2.04
N ALA A 106 11.08 -7.22 1.27
CA ALA A 106 10.99 -7.83 -0.04
C ALA A 106 12.03 -7.21 -0.99
N ALA A 107 12.74 -8.06 -1.74
CA ALA A 107 13.69 -7.58 -2.73
C ALA A 107 12.97 -6.79 -3.83
N LEU A 108 13.49 -5.60 -4.15
CA LEU A 108 12.99 -4.81 -5.27
C LEU A 108 13.58 -5.30 -6.59
N THR A 109 12.74 -5.51 -7.60
CA THR A 109 13.23 -5.67 -8.97
C THR A 109 13.94 -4.39 -9.45
N PRO A 110 14.84 -4.45 -10.45
CA PRO A 110 15.51 -3.23 -10.94
C PRO A 110 14.55 -2.14 -11.42
N ALA A 111 13.42 -2.52 -12.04
CA ALA A 111 12.39 -1.58 -12.46
C ALA A 111 11.70 -0.92 -11.25
N THR A 112 11.34 -1.72 -10.24
CA THR A 112 10.70 -1.23 -9.01
C THR A 112 11.66 -0.33 -8.23
N LYS A 113 12.94 -0.71 -8.16
CA LYS A 113 13.98 0.10 -7.52
C LYS A 113 14.14 1.45 -8.22
N CYS A 114 14.21 1.47 -9.55
CA CYS A 114 14.29 2.74 -10.29
C CYS A 114 13.12 3.67 -9.95
N ARG A 115 11.87 3.16 -10.02
CA ARG A 115 10.68 3.96 -9.72
C ARG A 115 10.70 4.47 -8.27
N GLY A 116 11.05 3.59 -7.32
CA GLY A 116 11.19 3.96 -5.92
C GLY A 116 12.21 5.09 -5.72
N ASP A 117 13.42 4.93 -6.26
CA ASP A 117 14.50 5.91 -6.15
C ASP A 117 14.10 7.25 -6.82
N ALA A 118 13.39 7.20 -7.95
CA ALA A 118 12.86 8.38 -8.62
C ALA A 118 11.83 9.14 -7.77
N HIS A 119 10.91 8.43 -7.11
CA HIS A 119 9.97 9.07 -6.17
C HIS A 119 10.68 9.62 -4.94
N ALA A 120 11.66 8.91 -4.38
CA ALA A 120 12.45 9.39 -3.26
C ALA A 120 13.16 10.71 -3.62
N ALA A 121 13.76 10.78 -4.82
CA ALA A 121 14.39 12.00 -5.33
C ALA A 121 13.37 13.14 -5.53
N ARG A 122 12.21 12.84 -6.12
CA ARG A 122 11.12 13.80 -6.33
C ARG A 122 10.64 14.40 -5.01
N ILE A 123 10.40 13.58 -3.99
CA ILE A 123 9.97 14.02 -2.67
C ILE A 123 11.09 14.81 -1.99
N LYS A 124 12.33 14.32 -2.00
CA LYS A 124 13.48 15.02 -1.40
C LYS A 124 13.67 16.41 -2.01
N LYS A 125 13.51 16.55 -3.32
CA LYS A 125 13.54 17.85 -4.01
C LYS A 125 12.43 18.79 -3.50
N ALA A 126 11.20 18.28 -3.37
CA ALA A 126 10.08 19.07 -2.84
C ALA A 126 10.27 19.49 -1.37
N LEU A 127 11.03 18.70 -0.60
CA LEU A 127 11.42 19.01 0.78
C LEU A 127 12.60 20.00 0.87
N GLY A 128 13.09 20.53 -0.25
CA GLY A 128 14.20 21.49 -0.25
C GLY A 128 15.60 20.87 -0.34
N GLY A 129 15.71 19.62 -0.82
CA GLY A 129 16.97 18.92 -0.99
C GLY A 129 17.57 18.45 0.34
N ASP A 130 18.89 18.23 0.37
CA ASP A 130 19.61 17.79 1.57
C ASP A 130 19.48 18.76 2.75
N ASP A 131 19.48 20.06 2.46
CA ASP A 131 19.45 21.13 3.46
C ASP A 131 18.06 21.32 4.10
N GLY A 132 17.00 20.75 3.51
CA GLY A 132 15.63 20.90 4.01
C GLY A 132 15.12 22.34 4.02
N LYS A 133 15.67 23.22 3.17
CA LYS A 133 15.26 24.63 3.12
C LYS A 133 13.81 24.73 2.69
N GLY A 134 12.95 25.19 3.59
CA GLY A 134 11.50 25.26 3.35
C GLY A 134 10.76 23.95 3.57
N ALA A 135 11.40 22.95 4.19
CA ALA A 135 10.73 21.73 4.59
C ALA A 135 9.55 22.03 5.54
N PRO A 136 8.44 21.27 5.42
CA PRO A 136 7.30 21.37 6.34
C PRO A 136 7.69 21.30 7.81
N LYS A 137 7.01 22.09 8.65
CA LYS A 137 7.24 22.17 10.09
C LYS A 137 6.15 21.48 10.91
N SER A 138 5.05 21.11 10.29
CA SER A 138 3.96 20.35 10.91
C SER A 138 3.60 19.09 10.12
N LYS A 139 2.88 18.17 10.77
CA LYS A 139 2.36 16.96 10.11
C LYS A 139 1.37 17.33 9.00
N GLU A 140 0.58 18.37 9.23
CA GLU A 140 -0.44 18.87 8.31
C GLU A 140 0.20 19.47 7.05
N GLU A 141 1.25 20.28 7.21
CA GLU A 141 2.01 20.83 6.08
C GLU A 141 2.69 19.71 5.26
N LEU A 142 3.30 18.73 5.94
CA LEU A 142 3.93 17.60 5.26
C LEU A 142 2.92 16.71 4.55
N SER A 143 1.78 16.45 5.19
CA SER A 143 0.66 15.72 4.60
C SER A 143 0.11 16.44 3.37
N GLY A 144 -0.12 17.75 3.48
CA GLY A 144 -0.58 18.59 2.38
C GLY A 144 0.40 18.62 1.20
N LEU A 145 1.71 18.71 1.48
CA LEU A 145 2.74 18.65 0.45
C LEU A 145 2.72 17.31 -0.29
N LEU A 146 2.74 16.18 0.43
CA LEU A 146 2.79 14.84 -0.18
C LEU A 146 1.50 14.52 -0.96
N THR A 147 0.34 14.88 -0.42
CA THR A 147 -0.94 14.69 -1.12
C THR A 147 -1.07 15.58 -2.35
N GLY A 148 -0.64 16.85 -2.27
CA GLY A 148 -0.56 17.76 -3.42
C GLY A 148 0.38 17.26 -4.52
N MET A 149 1.36 16.43 -4.16
CA MET A 149 2.26 15.74 -5.09
C MET A 149 1.68 14.45 -5.68
N GLY A 150 0.47 14.05 -5.29
CA GLY A 150 -0.24 12.86 -5.80
C GLY A 150 -0.05 11.59 -4.97
N TYR A 151 0.60 11.66 -3.80
CA TYR A 151 0.77 10.50 -2.92
C TYR A 151 -0.45 10.29 -2.04
N LYS A 152 -0.86 9.03 -1.88
CA LYS A 152 -1.89 8.64 -0.91
C LYS A 152 -1.25 8.40 0.44
N LEU A 153 -1.82 9.02 1.49
CA LEU A 153 -1.37 8.83 2.86
C LEU A 153 -2.40 7.94 3.57
N GLU A 154 -2.12 6.64 3.58
CA GLU A 154 -2.91 5.67 4.33
C GLU A 154 -2.44 5.64 5.80
N GLY A 155 -3.38 5.65 6.75
CA GLY A 155 -3.17 5.33 8.17
C GLY A 155 -1.87 5.83 8.84
N GLY A 156 -1.75 7.13 9.12
CA GLY A 156 -0.63 7.65 9.93
C GLY A 156 0.72 7.76 9.21
N GLY A 157 0.71 7.70 7.88
CA GLY A 157 1.90 7.83 7.02
C GLY A 157 2.72 9.11 7.18
N VAL A 158 2.30 10.05 8.03
CA VAL A 158 3.13 11.16 8.53
C VAL A 158 3.08 11.15 10.06
N TYR A 159 4.24 11.14 10.70
CA TYR A 159 4.37 11.09 12.15
C TYR A 159 5.54 11.95 12.64
N ALA A 160 5.50 12.26 13.93
CA ALA A 160 6.64 12.87 14.61
C ALA A 160 7.37 11.75 15.35
N SER A 161 8.69 11.70 15.19
CA SER A 161 9.56 10.87 16.00
C SER A 161 9.51 11.29 17.47
N SER A 162 10.06 10.47 18.37
CA SER A 162 10.19 10.79 19.79
C SER A 162 11.01 12.06 20.06
N THR A 163 11.86 12.47 19.12
CA THR A 163 12.65 13.71 19.19
C THR A 163 11.95 14.91 18.55
N GLY A 164 10.68 14.76 18.14
CA GLY A 164 9.87 15.83 17.53
C GLY A 164 10.11 16.04 16.04
N ASN A 165 11.12 15.39 15.45
CA ASN A 165 11.39 15.46 14.01
C ASN A 165 10.28 14.76 13.21
N LEU A 166 9.83 15.37 12.12
CA LEU A 166 8.81 14.79 11.25
C LEU A 166 9.39 13.65 10.42
N SER A 167 8.56 12.67 10.13
CA SER A 167 8.87 11.53 9.28
C SER A 167 7.62 11.10 8.54
N PHE A 168 7.81 10.40 7.44
CA PHE A 168 6.71 9.84 6.68
C PHE A 168 7.08 8.47 6.12
N VAL A 169 6.05 7.68 5.87
CA VAL A 169 6.10 6.38 5.20
C VAL A 169 4.95 6.36 4.21
N LEU A 170 5.24 6.02 2.96
CA LEU A 170 4.22 5.91 1.92
C LEU A 170 4.46 4.67 1.06
N SER A 171 3.37 4.08 0.60
CA SER A 171 3.39 3.10 -0.47
C SER A 171 3.27 3.84 -1.79
N VAL A 172 4.18 3.59 -2.73
CA VAL A 172 4.05 4.16 -4.07
C VAL A 172 2.87 3.47 -4.77
N PRO A 173 1.86 4.23 -5.24
CA PRO A 173 0.67 3.66 -5.84
C PRO A 173 1.02 2.73 -7.01
N GLU A 174 0.43 1.54 -7.02
CA GLU A 174 0.44 0.59 -8.13
C GLU A 174 1.81 -0.01 -8.54
N SER A 175 2.95 0.62 -8.22
CA SER A 175 4.30 0.12 -8.57
C SER A 175 4.96 -0.69 -7.45
N GLY A 176 4.48 -0.56 -6.21
CA GLY A 176 4.77 -1.46 -5.10
C GLY A 176 5.95 -1.13 -4.15
N PRO A 177 6.92 -0.24 -4.41
CA PRO A 177 7.93 0.10 -3.40
C PRO A 177 7.35 1.00 -2.32
N CYS A 178 7.96 0.94 -1.15
CA CYS A 178 7.72 1.87 -0.06
C CYS A 178 8.74 3.01 -0.13
N VAL A 179 8.37 4.20 0.32
CA VAL A 179 9.29 5.32 0.49
C VAL A 179 9.16 5.85 1.91
N THR A 180 10.28 5.92 2.60
CA THR A 180 10.38 6.46 3.96
C THR A 180 11.25 7.70 3.94
N GLY A 181 10.81 8.74 4.65
CA GLY A 181 11.59 9.97 4.81
C GLY A 181 11.65 10.48 6.23
N HIS A 182 12.78 11.10 6.56
CA HIS A 182 13.07 11.73 7.85
C HIS A 182 13.46 13.19 7.62
N LEU A 183 12.71 14.10 8.23
CA LEU A 183 12.92 15.54 8.13
C LEU A 183 13.86 16.02 9.24
N THR A 184 15.06 15.47 9.27
CA THR A 184 16.17 15.93 10.11
C THR A 184 17.34 16.22 9.20
N PRO A 185 17.93 17.43 9.19
CA PRO A 185 19.07 17.70 8.33
C PRO A 185 20.25 16.75 8.62
N PRO A 186 20.85 16.09 7.61
CA PRO A 186 20.44 16.12 6.20
C PRO A 186 19.17 15.29 5.94
N ILE A 187 18.23 15.87 5.18
CA ILE A 187 16.96 15.20 4.87
C ILE A 187 17.24 13.87 4.17
N SER A 188 16.73 12.78 4.75
CA SER A 188 16.84 11.44 4.17
C SER A 188 15.49 11.01 3.62
N VAL A 189 15.46 10.60 2.36
CA VAL A 189 14.31 9.94 1.73
C VAL A 189 14.83 8.73 0.96
N LYS A 190 14.28 7.55 1.24
CA LYS A 190 14.76 6.27 0.68
C LYS A 190 13.60 5.40 0.25
N ALA A 191 13.76 4.74 -0.88
CA ALA A 191 12.86 3.68 -1.31
C ALA A 191 13.35 2.32 -0.81
N HIS A 192 12.41 1.45 -0.49
CA HIS A 192 12.67 0.14 0.07
C HIS A 192 11.54 -0.84 -0.25
N GLY A 193 11.77 -2.13 -0.01
CA GLY A 193 10.73 -3.15 -0.15
C GLY A 193 9.71 -3.08 0.98
N VAL A 194 8.56 -3.73 0.80
CA VAL A 194 7.67 -3.98 1.94
C VAL A 194 8.41 -4.86 2.95
N TYR A 195 8.35 -4.51 4.23
CA TYR A 195 8.70 -5.40 5.33
C TYR A 195 7.75 -6.59 5.33
N MET A 196 8.30 -7.79 5.46
CA MET A 196 7.52 -9.03 5.42
C MET A 196 6.43 -9.09 6.48
N GLU A 197 6.63 -8.42 7.62
CA GLU A 197 5.70 -8.42 8.76
C GLU A 197 4.97 -7.07 8.96
N GLY A 198 5.37 -6.01 8.25
CA GLY A 198 4.93 -4.62 8.54
C GLY A 198 4.41 -3.83 7.34
N GLY A 199 4.41 -4.41 6.13
CA GLY A 199 4.12 -3.66 4.92
C GLY A 199 5.15 -2.55 4.72
N CYS A 200 4.73 -1.30 4.49
CA CYS A 200 5.69 -0.19 4.39
C CYS A 200 6.23 0.33 5.72
N ASN A 201 5.52 0.06 6.83
CA ASN A 201 5.97 0.54 8.12
C ASN A 201 7.02 -0.41 8.68
N GLU A 202 8.14 0.15 9.16
CA GLU A 202 9.15 -0.65 9.84
C GLU A 202 8.52 -1.30 11.10
N PRO A 203 8.52 -2.64 11.19
CA PRO A 203 7.99 -3.33 12.36
C PRO A 203 8.78 -2.97 13.63
N ARG A 204 8.04 -2.77 14.72
CA ARG A 204 8.60 -2.39 16.04
C ARG A 204 8.76 -3.65 16.90
N GLY A 205 10.02 -4.03 17.17
CA GLY A 205 10.35 -5.12 18.08
C GLY A 205 10.58 -6.47 17.39
N GLY A 206 11.46 -7.28 17.98
CA GLY A 206 11.64 -8.71 17.71
C GLY A 206 11.34 -9.48 19.00
N HIS A 207 10.93 -10.75 18.85
CA HIS A 207 10.57 -11.62 19.97
C HIS A 207 11.67 -11.77 21.02
#